data_AF-A0A0C2FVG5-F1
#
_entry.id   AF-A0A0C2FVG5-F1
#
_cell.length_a   1.000
_cell.length_b   1.000
_cell.length_c   1.000
_cell.angle_alpha   90.00
_cell.angle_beta   90.00
_cell.angle_gamma   90.00
#
_symmetry.space_group_name_H-M   'P 1'
#
loop_
_entity.id
_entity.type
_entity.pdbx_description
1 polymer ?
#
loop_
_entity_poly.entity_id
_entity_poly.type
_entity_poly.pdbx_seq_one_letter_code
_entity_poly.pdbx_strand_id
1 'polypeptide(L)'
;EVRGRIFLYDFNQDGTYRAEPLKINGDYDQENFHPHGISHFVTFAGVVRLFVINHSKSFEHSVMVFDWNRKSRQLSLVKVIKDDKFIRPNNLVAVSDDAFTLTNDGSAQTPITNFLEALSTIPSGSIVYYDGK
;
A
#
# COMPACT_ATOMS: atom_id res chain seq x y z
N GLU A 1 14.69 0.75 -15.60
CA GLU A 1 13.96 0.17 -14.45
C GLU A 1 12.70 0.98 -14.19
N VAL A 2 11.60 0.33 -13.79
CA VAL A 2 10.35 1.00 -13.44
C VAL A 2 10.37 1.29 -11.94
N ARG A 3 10.22 2.56 -11.56
CA ARG A 3 10.13 2.98 -10.15
C ARG A 3 8.68 3.20 -9.77
N GLY A 4 8.24 2.56 -8.68
CA GLY A 4 6.91 2.81 -8.12
C GLY A 4 6.75 4.26 -7.65
N ARG A 5 5.54 4.80 -7.78
CA ARG A 5 5.21 6.18 -7.40
C ARG A 5 3.76 6.25 -6.94
N ILE A 6 3.47 7.14 -6.01
CA ILE A 6 2.12 7.58 -5.69
C ILE A 6 1.89 8.91 -6.40
N PHE A 7 0.72 9.08 -7.02
CA PHE A 7 0.36 10.29 -7.73
C PHE A 7 -0.79 11.00 -7.03
N LEU A 8 -0.77 12.33 -7.06
CA LEU A 8 -1.90 13.17 -6.71
C LEU A 8 -2.60 13.63 -7.99
N TYR A 9 -3.91 13.55 -7.97
CA TYR A 9 -4.77 14.21 -8.93
C TYR A 9 -5.70 15.17 -8.15
N ASP A 10 -5.61 16.46 -8.44
CA ASP A 10 -6.49 17.46 -7.83
C ASP A 10 -7.72 17.66 -8.72
N PHE A 11 -8.90 17.31 -8.23
CA PHE A 11 -10.15 17.47 -8.97
C PHE A 11 -10.57 18.93 -9.14
N ASN A 12 -9.98 19.85 -8.38
CA ASN A 12 -10.23 21.30 -8.49
C ASN A 12 -9.17 22.02 -9.33
N GLN A 13 -8.30 21.28 -10.02
CA GLN A 13 -7.28 21.91 -10.86
C GLN A 13 -7.93 22.67 -12.02
N ASP A 14 -7.47 23.90 -12.24
CA ASP A 14 -7.83 24.68 -13.41
C ASP A 14 -6.97 24.26 -14.62
N GLY A 15 -7.55 24.29 -15.82
CA GLY A 15 -6.82 24.00 -17.07
C GLY A 15 -6.68 22.51 -17.37
N THR A 16 -5.51 22.10 -17.88
CA THR A 16 -5.28 20.73 -18.37
C THR A 16 -5.14 19.75 -17.22
N TYR A 17 -6.03 18.75 -17.20
CA TYR A 17 -6.01 17.66 -16.24
C TYR A 17 -4.68 16.89 -16.25
N ARG A 18 -3.98 16.88 -15.10
CA ARG A 18 -2.72 16.18 -14.91
C ARG A 18 -2.60 15.61 -13.51
N ALA A 19 -2.09 14.38 -13.43
CA ALA A 19 -1.61 13.80 -12.19
C ALA A 19 -0.12 14.15 -11.99
N GLU A 20 0.27 14.43 -10.75
CA GLU A 20 1.66 14.71 -10.39
C GLU A 20 2.20 13.65 -9.42
N PRO A 21 3.47 13.25 -9.52
CA PRO A 21 4.07 12.34 -8.57
C PRO A 21 4.24 13.04 -7.22
N LEU A 22 3.80 12.40 -6.14
CA LEU A 22 4.03 12.89 -4.79
C LEU A 22 5.46 12.61 -4.36
N LYS A 23 6.11 13.61 -3.77
CA LYS A 23 7.36 13.41 -3.05
C LYS A 23 7.06 12.74 -1.71
N ILE A 24 7.80 11.68 -1.40
CA ILE A 24 7.78 10.96 -0.13
C ILE A 24 9.01 11.41 0.69
N ASN A 25 8.77 11.87 1.91
CA ASN A 25 9.79 12.19 2.90
C ASN A 25 9.94 11.03 3.88
N GLY A 26 11.17 10.71 4.27
CA GLY A 26 11.50 9.59 5.16
C GLY A 26 12.46 8.62 4.49
N ASP A 27 13.00 7.72 5.31
CA ASP A 27 13.94 6.69 4.85
C ASP A 27 13.19 5.41 4.47
N TYR A 28 13.30 5.01 3.21
CA TYR A 28 12.73 3.77 2.68
C TYR A 28 13.52 3.31 1.46
N ASP A 29 13.45 2.01 1.18
CA ASP A 29 14.07 1.43 0.00
C ASP A 29 13.28 1.80 -1.27
N GLN A 30 13.76 2.82 -1.97
CA GLN A 30 13.14 3.32 -3.21
C GLN A 30 13.22 2.31 -4.36
N GLU A 31 14.20 1.40 -4.34
CA GLU A 31 14.38 0.39 -5.39
C GLU A 31 13.44 -0.80 -5.18
N ASN A 32 12.92 -0.98 -3.96
CA ASN A 32 11.89 -1.95 -3.60
C ASN A 32 10.53 -1.30 -3.28
N PHE A 33 10.30 -0.07 -3.76
CA PHE A 33 9.00 0.58 -3.66
C PHE A 33 8.14 0.29 -4.89
N HIS A 34 7.24 -0.69 -4.75
CA HIS A 34 6.22 -1.06 -5.73
C HIS A 34 4.85 -1.02 -5.05
N PRO A 35 4.23 0.17 -4.96
CA PRO A 35 2.94 0.36 -4.30
C PRO A 35 1.82 -0.33 -5.08
N HIS A 36 0.86 -0.92 -4.37
CA HIS A 36 -0.28 -1.62 -4.94
C HIS A 36 -1.60 -1.09 -4.34
N GLY A 37 -2.32 -1.89 -3.56
CA GLY A 37 -3.54 -1.45 -2.87
C GLY A 37 -3.30 -0.27 -1.93
N ILE A 38 -4.29 0.62 -1.85
CA ILE A 38 -4.20 1.87 -1.10
C ILE A 38 -5.55 2.18 -0.44
N SER A 39 -5.50 2.63 0.81
CA SER A 39 -6.65 3.21 1.51
C SER A 39 -6.20 4.38 2.36
N HIS A 40 -7.15 5.11 2.92
CA HIS A 40 -6.87 6.22 3.81
C HIS A 40 -7.83 6.23 5.00
N PHE A 41 -7.38 6.89 6.07
CA PHE A 41 -8.20 7.25 7.22
C PHE A 41 -7.88 8.69 7.63
N VAL A 42 -8.87 9.41 8.15
CA VAL A 42 -8.63 10.73 8.76
C VAL A 42 -8.42 10.51 10.25
N THR A 43 -7.20 10.74 10.71
CA THR A 43 -6.83 10.50 12.11
C THR A 43 -7.62 11.38 13.07
N PHE A 44 -7.62 11.05 14.36
CA PHE A 44 -8.22 11.90 15.39
C PHE A 44 -7.61 13.32 15.43
N ALA A 45 -6.36 13.46 14.99
CA ALA A 45 -5.67 14.74 14.85
C ALA A 45 -6.03 15.50 13.54
N GLY A 46 -6.92 14.95 12.70
CA GLY A 46 -7.35 15.55 11.43
C GLY A 46 -6.35 15.36 10.28
N VAL A 47 -5.37 14.47 10.42
CA VAL A 47 -4.39 14.18 9.37
C VAL A 47 -4.95 13.10 8.45
N VAL A 48 -4.85 13.30 7.14
CA VAL A 48 -5.14 12.22 6.18
C VAL A 48 -3.95 11.25 6.19
N ARG A 49 -4.18 10.04 6.70
CA ARG A 49 -3.19 8.96 6.74
C ARG A 49 -3.48 7.96 5.64
N LEU A 50 -2.47 7.63 4.85
CA LEU A 50 -2.53 6.61 3.80
C LEU A 50 -1.91 5.31 4.33
N PHE A 51 -2.55 4.20 3.96
CA PHE A 51 -2.04 2.85 4.13
C PHE A 51 -1.85 2.27 2.75
N VAL A 52 -0.60 1.92 2.40
CA VAL A 52 -0.22 1.54 1.05
C VAL A 52 0.48 0.19 1.10
N ILE A 53 -0.08 -0.81 0.44
CA ILE A 53 0.60 -2.10 0.23
C ILE A 53 1.83 -1.85 -0.62
N ASN A 54 2.97 -2.41 -0.22
CA ASN A 54 4.22 -2.36 -0.96
C ASN A 54 4.80 -3.78 -1.14
N HIS A 55 5.24 -4.08 -2.36
CA HIS A 55 5.93 -5.33 -2.69
C HIS A 55 7.40 -5.07 -3.04
N SER A 56 8.31 -5.93 -2.58
CA SER A 56 9.72 -5.89 -2.97
C SER A 56 10.00 -6.78 -4.20
N LYS A 57 11.18 -6.61 -4.82
CA LYS A 57 11.69 -7.51 -5.87
C LYS A 57 11.92 -8.93 -5.34
N SER A 58 12.15 -9.10 -4.04
CA SER A 58 12.35 -10.37 -3.36
C SER A 58 11.06 -11.05 -2.92
N PHE A 59 9.90 -10.57 -3.38
CA PHE A 59 8.58 -11.09 -3.00
C PHE A 59 8.28 -10.95 -1.49
N GLU A 60 8.83 -9.92 -0.85
CA GLU A 60 8.41 -9.50 0.49
C GLU A 60 7.30 -8.47 0.41
N HIS A 61 6.48 -8.42 1.46
CA HIS A 61 5.28 -7.60 1.50
C HIS A 61 5.22 -6.77 2.77
N SER A 62 4.65 -5.58 2.65
CA SER A 62 4.48 -4.65 3.76
C SER A 62 3.32 -3.70 3.52
N VAL A 63 2.84 -3.08 4.59
CA VAL A 63 1.97 -1.91 4.51
C VAL A 63 2.78 -0.70 4.98
N MET A 64 3.05 0.21 4.05
CA MET A 64 3.70 1.49 4.34
C MET A 64 2.63 2.51 4.72
N VAL A 65 2.83 3.16 5.86
CA VAL A 65 1.92 4.16 6.42
C VAL A 65 2.50 5.54 6.20
N PHE A 66 1.73 6.42 5.57
CA PHE A 66 2.15 7.79 5.27
C PHE A 66 1.15 8.81 5.79
N ASP A 67 1.64 9.96 6.27
CA ASP A 67 0.80 11.11 6.55
C ASP A 67 0.87 12.11 5.38
N TRP A 68 -0.31 12.56 4.94
CA TRP A 68 -0.44 13.54 3.87
C TRP A 68 -0.36 14.97 4.40
N ASN A 69 0.56 15.75 3.84
CA ASN A 69 0.62 17.18 4.07
C ASN A 69 0.05 17.95 2.87
N ARG A 70 -1.18 18.45 3.05
CA ARG A 70 -1.88 19.22 2.01
C ARG A 70 -1.15 20.51 1.60
N LYS A 71 -0.47 21.18 2.52
CA LYS A 71 0.21 22.46 2.24
C LYS A 71 1.46 22.25 1.38
N SER A 72 2.29 21.29 1.74
CA SER A 72 3.53 21.01 1.01
C SER A 72 3.35 20.06 -0.17
N ARG A 73 2.16 19.44 -0.28
CA ARG A 73 1.81 18.40 -1.26
C ARG A 73 2.77 17.20 -1.22
N GLN A 74 3.05 16.72 -0.01
CA GLN A 74 4.03 15.65 0.23
C GLN A 74 3.48 14.60 1.18
N LEU A 75 4.02 13.39 1.04
CA LEU A 75 3.81 12.29 1.98
C LEU A 75 4.99 12.21 2.93
N SER A 76 4.73 11.95 4.20
CA SER A 76 5.75 11.64 5.20
C SER A 76 5.58 10.20 5.65
N LEU A 77 6.63 9.38 5.52
CA LEU A 77 6.62 8.02 6.04
C LEU A 77 6.50 8.04 7.56
N VAL A 78 5.50 7.32 8.07
CA VAL A 78 5.24 7.16 9.51
C VAL A 78 5.85 5.86 10.00
N LYS A 79 5.52 4.74 9.34
CA LYS A 79 6.03 3.40 9.67
C LYS A 79 5.86 2.43 8.50
N VAL A 80 6.57 1.32 8.57
CA VAL A 80 6.44 0.17 7.67
C VAL A 80 6.01 -1.03 8.51
N ILE A 81 4.88 -1.63 8.17
CA ILE A 81 4.31 -2.76 8.89
C ILE A 81 4.57 -4.01 8.07
N LYS A 82 5.13 -5.03 8.72
CA LYS A 82 5.36 -6.38 8.16
C LYS A 82 4.71 -7.39 9.11
N ASP A 83 4.11 -8.45 8.56
CA ASP A 83 3.54 -9.57 9.33
C ASP A 83 3.60 -10.82 8.44
N ASP A 84 3.87 -11.98 9.03
CA ASP A 84 3.92 -13.26 8.31
C ASP A 84 2.57 -13.65 7.67
N LYS A 85 1.47 -13.03 8.11
CA LYS A 85 0.13 -13.19 7.50
C LYS A 85 -0.04 -12.38 6.22
N PHE A 86 0.89 -11.49 5.88
CA PHE A 86 0.87 -10.75 4.60
C PHE A 86 1.44 -11.65 3.50
N ILE A 87 0.67 -12.67 3.14
CA ILE A 87 1.04 -13.71 2.18
C ILE A 87 1.09 -13.12 0.77
N ARG A 88 0.00 -12.56 0.26
CA ARG A 88 -0.02 -11.96 -1.08
C ARG A 88 -1.02 -10.81 -1.11
N PRO A 89 -0.68 -9.70 -0.42
CA PRO A 89 -1.65 -8.66 -0.17
C PRO A 89 -2.04 -7.94 -1.45
N ASN A 90 -3.34 -7.86 -1.73
CA ASN A 90 -3.85 -7.25 -2.95
C ASN A 90 -4.38 -5.84 -2.66
N ASN A 91 -5.32 -5.74 -1.71
CA ASN A 91 -5.88 -4.47 -1.30
C ASN A 91 -6.14 -4.43 0.20
N LEU A 92 -6.40 -3.23 0.72
CA LEU A 92 -6.78 -3.04 2.12
C LEU A 92 -7.82 -1.92 2.25
N VAL A 93 -8.47 -1.89 3.40
CA VAL A 93 -9.30 -0.78 3.87
C VAL A 93 -8.82 -0.38 5.26
N ALA A 94 -8.47 0.90 5.41
CA ALA A 94 -8.16 1.46 6.72
C ALA A 94 -9.44 1.63 7.54
N VAL A 95 -9.41 1.26 8.82
CA VAL A 95 -10.59 1.32 9.71
C VAL A 95 -10.35 2.15 10.97
N SER A 96 -9.11 2.54 11.25
CA SER A 96 -8.73 3.55 12.26
C SER A 96 -7.42 4.23 11.89
N ASP A 97 -6.90 5.07 12.79
CA ASP A 97 -5.59 5.73 12.72
C ASP A 97 -4.40 4.76 12.57
N ASP A 98 -4.59 3.50 12.96
CA ASP A 98 -3.56 2.47 13.08
C ASP A 98 -3.99 1.05 12.67
N ALA A 99 -5.28 0.81 12.38
CA ALA A 99 -5.83 -0.50 12.03
C ALA A 99 -6.36 -0.55 10.59
N PHE A 100 -6.29 -1.73 9.98
CA PHE A 100 -6.81 -1.98 8.64
C PHE A 100 -7.23 -3.44 8.45
N THR A 101 -8.09 -3.67 7.48
CA THR A 101 -8.39 -5.01 6.95
C THR A 101 -7.74 -5.15 5.58
N LEU A 102 -7.01 -6.24 5.37
CA LEU A 102 -6.23 -6.52 4.16
C LEU A 102 -6.70 -7.83 3.52
N THR A 103 -6.72 -7.88 2.20
CA THR A 103 -6.99 -9.11 1.45
C THR A 103 -5.69 -9.69 0.91
N ASN A 104 -5.48 -11.00 1.10
CA ASN A 104 -4.52 -11.78 0.33
C ASN A 104 -5.25 -12.42 -0.85
N ASP A 105 -4.77 -12.23 -2.08
CA ASP A 105 -5.39 -12.78 -3.30
C ASP A 105 -4.94 -14.21 -3.64
N GLY A 106 -4.24 -14.86 -2.71
CA GLY A 106 -4.06 -16.30 -2.67
C GLY A 106 -3.09 -16.76 -1.61
N SER A 107 -2.56 -17.97 -1.77
CA SER A 107 -1.78 -18.66 -0.74
C SER A 107 -0.35 -19.00 -1.15
N ALA A 108 -0.08 -19.01 -2.45
CA ALA A 108 1.24 -19.32 -2.98
C ALA A 108 2.25 -18.17 -2.77
N GLN A 109 3.50 -18.55 -2.51
CA GLN A 109 4.60 -17.65 -2.10
C GLN A 109 5.81 -17.70 -3.04
N THR A 110 5.74 -18.51 -4.10
CA THR A 110 6.82 -18.61 -5.08
C THR A 110 6.26 -18.49 -6.50
N PRO A 111 7.06 -18.05 -7.48
CA PRO A 111 6.60 -17.95 -8.87
C PRO A 111 6.00 -19.25 -9.42
N ILE A 112 6.62 -20.39 -9.11
CA ILE A 112 6.15 -21.71 -9.57
C ILE A 112 4.82 -22.08 -8.90
N THR A 113 4.69 -21.88 -7.59
CA THR A 113 3.45 -22.19 -6.87
C THR A 113 2.32 -21.24 -7.27
N ASN A 114 2.62 -19.96 -7.52
CA ASN A 114 1.65 -18.98 -8.04
C ASN A 114 1.12 -19.41 -9.40
N PHE A 115 1.99 -19.88 -10.30
CA PHE A 115 1.60 -20.37 -11.62
C PHE A 115 0.68 -21.60 -11.53
N LEU A 116 1.02 -22.57 -10.68
CA LEU A 116 0.18 -23.75 -10.44
C LEU A 116 -1.16 -23.39 -9.80
N GLU A 117 -1.17 -22.48 -8.82
CA GLU A 117 -2.38 -21.98 -8.17
C GLU A 117 -3.32 -21.33 -9.21
N ALA A 118 -2.78 -20.46 -10.06
CA ALA A 118 -3.54 -19.81 -11.14
C ALA A 118 -4.18 -20.81 -12.12
N LEU A 119 -3.46 -21.90 -12.47
CA LEU A 119 -4.00 -22.95 -13.35
C LEU A 119 -5.07 -23.82 -12.67
N SER A 120 -4.91 -24.07 -11.37
CA SER A 120 -5.79 -24.95 -10.61
C SER A 120 -7.18 -24.38 -10.36
N THR A 121 -7.37 -23.06 -10.49
CA THR A 121 -8.62 -22.35 -10.17
C THR A 121 -9.12 -22.54 -8.74
N ILE A 122 -8.24 -22.99 -7.83
CA ILE A 122 -8.57 -23.16 -6.42
C ILE A 122 -8.89 -21.78 -5.82
N PRO A 123 -10.04 -21.59 -5.16
CA PRO A 123 -10.39 -20.33 -4.52
C PRO A 123 -9.61 -20.18 -3.20
N SER A 124 -8.33 -19.86 -3.32
CA SER A 124 -7.48 -19.51 -2.18
C SER A 124 -7.54 -18.00 -1.90
N GLY A 125 -6.93 -17.60 -0.79
CA GLY A 125 -6.93 -16.22 -0.33
C GLY A 125 -7.32 -16.16 1.14
N SER A 126 -7.14 -14.99 1.74
CA SER A 126 -7.48 -14.75 3.12
C SER A 126 -7.73 -13.28 3.38
N ILE A 127 -8.34 -12.99 4.52
CA ILE A 127 -8.50 -11.64 5.03
C ILE A 127 -7.71 -11.55 6.33
N VAL A 128 -6.95 -10.47 6.48
CA VAL A 128 -6.15 -10.18 7.67
C VAL A 128 -6.68 -8.90 8.30
N TYR A 129 -6.96 -8.94 9.59
CA TYR A 129 -7.19 -7.74 10.38
C TYR A 129 -5.92 -7.40 11.15
N TYR A 130 -5.41 -6.18 10.94
CA TYR A 130 -4.32 -5.61 11.71
C TYR A 130 -4.91 -4.59 12.69
N ASP A 131 -4.69 -4.78 13.98
CA ASP A 131 -5.36 -4.04 15.07
C ASP A 131 -4.55 -2.85 15.60
N GLY A 132 -3.42 -2.53 14.96
CA GLY A 132 -2.52 -1.46 15.39
C GLY A 132 -1.34 -1.91 16.25
N LYS A 133 -1.26 -3.19 16.63
CA LYS A 133 -0.22 -3.74 17.52
C LYS A 133 0.68 -4.77 16.85
#